data_AF-A0A971S723-F1
#
_entry.id   AF-A0A971S723-F1
#
_cell.length_a   1.000
_cell.length_b   1.000
_cell.length_c   1.000
_cell.angle_alpha   90.00
_cell.angle_beta   90.00
_cell.angle_gamma   90.00
#
_symmetry.space_group_name_H-M   'P 1'
#
loop_
_entity.id
_entity.type
_entity.pdbx_description
1 polymer ?
#
loop_
_entity_poly.entity_id
_entity_poly.type
_entity_poly.pdbx_seq_one_letter_code
_entity_poly.pdbx_strand_id
1 'polypeptide(L)'
;MLRQIIEIDEDLCIGCELCISACNEGAIGIVDGKAKLLRDDYCDGLGNCLPNCPTGAISFIEKETLPFNKEAVLEKMNKTSETKEVHRGCPGSASMSINRNQNSQVHDEHECQCQGSDSKTMEKEESFSNNAIVESELTQWPIQIKLMPVKSHFYENANLLIAADCAAYAYGNFHRDFMKNKVAVIGCPKLDDIDYTEKLTEIIRHNNIKSVTIVRMQVPCCGGLERAGKM
;
A
#
# COMPACT_ATOMS: atom_id res chain seq x y z
N MET A 1 -14.04 23.38 32.73
CA MET A 1 -14.90 24.32 31.97
C MET A 1 -15.95 23.51 31.24
N LEU A 2 -17.18 24.02 31.12
CA LEU A 2 -18.24 23.38 30.32
C LEU A 2 -17.86 23.43 28.84
N ARG A 3 -17.85 22.26 28.19
CA ARG A 3 -17.66 22.16 26.74
C ARG A 3 -18.35 20.93 26.19
N GLN A 4 -18.70 21.01 24.90
CA GLN A 4 -19.29 19.92 24.15
C GLN A 4 -18.22 18.87 23.85
N ILE A 5 -18.46 17.63 24.28
CA ILE A 5 -17.65 16.45 23.97
C ILE A 5 -18.54 15.30 23.54
N ILE A 6 -17.94 14.20 23.11
CA ILE A 6 -18.70 12.97 22.83
C ILE A 6 -18.87 12.11 24.09
N GLU A 7 -19.96 11.37 24.13
CA GLU A 7 -20.22 10.23 25.01
C GLU A 7 -20.44 8.98 24.16
N ILE A 8 -20.03 7.82 24.67
CA ILE A 8 -20.17 6.54 23.97
C ILE A 8 -21.02 5.61 24.84
N ASP A 9 -22.12 5.13 24.27
CA ASP A 9 -23.00 4.13 24.86
C ASP A 9 -22.36 2.74 24.69
N GLU A 10 -21.97 2.12 25.81
CA GLU A 10 -21.31 0.82 25.82
C GLU A 10 -22.25 -0.33 25.45
N ASP A 11 -23.57 -0.18 25.64
CA ASP A 11 -24.56 -1.21 25.30
C ASP A 11 -24.77 -1.29 23.78
N LEU A 12 -24.79 -0.13 23.11
CA LEU A 12 -24.91 -0.03 21.65
C LEU A 12 -23.59 -0.21 20.91
N CYS A 13 -22.46 -0.02 21.57
CA CYS A 13 -21.15 -0.17 20.94
C CYS A 13 -20.83 -1.65 20.65
N ILE A 14 -20.51 -1.98 19.41
CA ILE A 14 -20.13 -3.36 19.00
C ILE A 14 -18.61 -3.55 18.88
N GLY A 15 -17.80 -2.55 19.26
CA GLY A 15 -16.34 -2.67 19.20
C GLY A 15 -15.74 -2.71 17.80
N CYS A 16 -16.44 -2.21 16.77
CA CYS A 16 -15.99 -2.26 15.37
C CYS A 16 -14.81 -1.33 15.00
N GLU A 17 -14.31 -0.53 15.94
CA GLU A 17 -13.13 0.35 15.80
C GLU A 17 -13.21 1.48 14.75
N LEU A 18 -14.30 1.60 13.99
CA LEU A 18 -14.45 2.64 12.94
C LEU A 18 -14.30 4.08 13.48
N CYS A 19 -14.77 4.33 14.70
CA CYS A 19 -14.64 5.63 15.37
C CYS A 19 -13.19 5.99 15.72
N ILE A 20 -12.30 5.01 15.91
CA ILE A 20 -10.89 5.23 16.21
C ILE A 20 -10.18 5.75 14.97
N SER A 21 -10.42 5.12 13.82
CA SER A 21 -9.88 5.56 12.53
C SER A 21 -10.38 6.94 12.10
N ALA A 22 -11.60 7.31 12.52
CA ALA A 22 -12.19 8.61 12.23
C ALA A 22 -11.71 9.75 13.16
N CYS A 23 -11.04 9.43 14.28
CA CYS A 23 -10.60 10.41 15.26
C CYS A 23 -9.17 10.87 14.96
N ASN A 24 -9.03 12.07 14.41
CA ASN A 24 -7.74 12.65 14.05
C ASN A 24 -6.84 12.88 15.27
N GLU A 25 -7.43 13.15 16.43
CA GLU A 25 -6.76 13.48 17.69
C GLU A 25 -6.35 12.20 18.46
N GLY A 26 -6.82 11.03 18.02
CA GLY A 26 -6.58 9.77 18.73
C GLY A 26 -7.15 9.77 20.16
N ALA A 27 -8.29 10.43 20.37
CA ALA A 27 -8.98 10.56 21.66
C ALA A 27 -9.74 9.29 22.07
N ILE A 28 -10.12 8.45 21.11
CA ILE A 28 -10.91 7.24 21.30
C ILE A 28 -10.00 6.01 21.24
N GLY A 29 -10.23 5.02 22.10
CA GLY A 29 -9.58 3.72 22.06
C GLY A 29 -10.52 2.59 22.47
N ILE A 30 -10.10 1.33 22.32
CA ILE A 30 -10.85 0.18 22.81
C ILE A 30 -10.40 -0.17 24.22
N VAL A 31 -11.37 -0.34 25.12
CA VAL A 31 -11.20 -0.89 26.46
C VAL A 31 -12.31 -1.93 26.65
N ASP A 32 -11.94 -3.15 27.01
CA ASP A 32 -12.88 -4.28 27.19
C ASP A 32 -13.79 -4.55 25.98
N GLY A 33 -13.26 -4.39 24.77
CA GLY A 33 -14.00 -4.61 23.52
C GLY A 33 -15.00 -3.51 23.17
N LYS A 34 -15.05 -2.41 23.93
CA LYS A 34 -15.93 -1.25 23.69
C LYS A 34 -15.10 0.00 23.45
N ALA A 35 -15.62 0.90 22.61
CA ALA A 35 -14.98 2.19 22.39
C ALA A 35 -15.16 3.08 23.62
N LYS A 36 -14.07 3.64 24.13
CA LYS A 36 -14.06 4.59 25.24
C LYS A 36 -13.22 5.81 24.91
N LEU A 37 -13.61 6.95 25.47
CA LEU A 37 -12.77 8.13 25.45
C LEU A 37 -11.58 7.90 26.38
N LEU A 38 -10.37 7.90 25.84
CA LEU A 38 -9.16 7.63 26.64
C LEU A 38 -8.88 8.80 27.59
N ARG A 39 -9.08 10.02 27.09
CA ARG A 39 -8.84 11.26 27.80
C ARG A 39 -9.73 12.36 27.25
N ASP A 40 -10.42 13.06 28.15
CA ASP A 40 -11.31 14.15 27.78
C ASP A 40 -10.57 15.27 27.04
N ASP A 41 -9.37 15.65 27.49
CA ASP A 41 -8.58 16.74 26.94
C ASP A 41 -8.01 16.48 25.54
N TYR A 42 -8.19 15.27 24.99
CA TYR A 42 -7.86 14.95 23.60
C TYR A 42 -9.05 15.08 22.66
N CYS A 43 -10.28 15.04 23.17
CA CYS A 43 -11.47 15.25 22.35
C CYS A 43 -11.61 16.74 22.06
N ASP A 44 -11.70 17.13 20.80
CA ASP A 44 -11.90 18.51 20.37
C ASP A 44 -13.38 18.94 20.30
N GLY A 45 -14.30 17.97 20.35
CA GLY A 45 -15.74 18.19 20.28
C GLY A 45 -16.29 18.37 18.86
N LEU A 46 -15.51 18.09 17.79
CA LEU A 46 -15.98 18.25 16.41
C LEU A 46 -16.92 17.12 15.94
N GLY A 47 -16.80 15.93 16.51
CA GLY A 47 -17.72 14.82 16.27
C GLY A 47 -17.54 14.05 14.96
N ASN A 48 -16.35 14.06 14.36
CA ASN A 48 -16.02 13.27 13.16
C ASN A 48 -16.30 11.75 13.31
N CYS A 49 -16.33 11.25 14.55
CA CYS A 49 -16.64 9.86 14.85
C CYS A 49 -18.13 9.50 14.72
N LEU A 50 -19.06 10.46 14.83
CA LEU A 50 -20.50 10.19 14.85
C LEU A 50 -20.99 9.53 13.54
N PRO A 51 -20.69 10.07 12.33
CA PRO A 51 -21.13 9.47 11.07
C PRO A 51 -20.53 8.08 10.80
N ASN A 52 -19.43 7.75 11.49
CA ASN A 52 -18.70 6.50 11.33
C ASN A 52 -19.17 5.40 12.29
N CYS A 53 -20.09 5.70 13.22
CA CYS A 53 -20.65 4.72 14.12
C CYS A 53 -21.88 4.03 13.48
N PRO A 54 -21.79 2.76 13.05
CA PRO A 54 -22.90 2.09 12.37
C PRO A 54 -24.09 1.80 13.31
N THR A 55 -23.85 1.75 14.62
CA THR A 55 -24.89 1.49 15.62
C THR A 55 -25.45 2.76 16.25
N GLY A 56 -24.90 3.94 15.91
CA GLY A 56 -25.32 5.21 16.51
C GLY A 56 -24.97 5.35 18.00
N ALA A 57 -23.97 4.61 18.50
CA ALA A 57 -23.58 4.58 19.91
C ALA A 57 -22.86 5.85 20.42
N ILE A 58 -22.72 6.90 19.59
CA ILE A 58 -21.95 8.10 19.94
C ILE A 58 -22.86 9.32 19.88
N SER A 59 -22.89 10.11 20.96
CA SER A 59 -23.71 11.31 21.10
C SER A 59 -22.89 12.48 21.65
N PHE A 60 -23.37 13.71 21.45
CA PHE A 60 -22.79 14.88 22.09
C PHE A 60 -23.39 15.12 23.48
N ILE A 61 -22.53 15.47 24.42
CA ILE A 61 -22.90 15.92 25.76
C ILE A 61 -22.13 17.20 26.12
N GLU A 62 -22.75 18.04 26.95
CA GLU A 62 -22.04 19.13 27.62
C GLU A 62 -21.67 18.65 29.02
N LYS A 63 -20.38 18.51 29.30
CA LYS A 63 -19.91 18.19 30.64
C LYS A 63 -18.77 19.10 31.06
N GLU A 64 -18.64 19.28 32.36
CA GLU A 64 -17.52 20.01 32.92
C GLU A 64 -16.27 19.14 32.89
N THR A 65 -15.31 19.49 32.04
CA THR A 65 -14.08 18.71 31.87
C THR A 65 -12.87 19.60 31.60
N LEU A 66 -11.69 18.97 31.54
CA LEU A 66 -10.41 19.58 31.17
C LEU A 66 -10.52 20.23 29.79
N PRO A 67 -9.86 21.39 29.59
CA PRO A 67 -9.81 22.01 28.27
C PRO A 67 -9.07 21.12 27.27
N PHE A 68 -9.44 21.24 25.99
CA PHE A 68 -8.71 20.57 24.92
C PHE A 68 -7.25 21.04 24.90
N ASN A 69 -6.31 20.10 24.97
CA ASN A 69 -4.89 20.39 25.02
C ASN A 69 -4.20 19.89 23.73
N LYS A 70 -4.09 20.80 22.75
CA LYS A 70 -3.45 20.52 21.46
C LYS A 70 -1.99 20.09 21.61
N GLU A 71 -1.26 20.65 22.57
CA GLU A 71 0.16 20.33 22.82
C GLU A 71 0.31 18.89 23.33
N ALA A 72 -0.56 18.46 24.25
CA ALA A 72 -0.57 17.10 24.79
C ALA A 72 -0.97 16.05 23.73
N VAL A 73 -1.84 16.41 22.77
CA VAL A 73 -2.16 15.55 21.61
C VAL A 73 -0.93 15.39 20.70
N LEU A 74 -0.26 16.50 20.37
CA LEU A 74 0.96 16.48 19.55
C LEU A 74 2.08 15.68 20.21
N GLU A 75 2.31 15.85 21.51
CA GLU A 75 3.30 15.06 22.24
C GLU A 75 2.99 13.56 22.21
N LYS A 76 1.73 13.16 22.36
CA LYS A 76 1.32 11.75 22.24
C LYS A 76 1.60 11.22 20.85
N MET A 77 1.24 11.96 19.80
CA MET A 77 1.51 11.56 18.41
C MET A 77 3.02 11.40 18.16
N ASN A 78 3.83 12.33 18.68
CA ASN A 78 5.29 12.28 18.56
C ASN A 78 5.89 11.10 19.35
N LYS A 79 5.48 10.88 20.60
CA LYS A 79 5.95 9.75 21.44
C LYS A 79 5.50 8.39 20.90
N THR A 80 4.33 8.32 20.25
CA THR A 80 3.84 7.12 19.56
C THR A 80 4.59 6.86 18.24
N SER A 81 5.31 7.85 17.73
CA SER A 81 6.18 7.74 16.55
C SER A 81 7.60 7.27 16.88
N GLU A 82 8.05 7.38 18.14
CA GLU A 82 9.44 7.06 18.56
C GLU A 82 9.61 5.67 19.21
N THR A 83 8.54 4.96 19.56
CA THR A 83 8.64 3.64 20.26
C THR A 83 7.91 2.48 19.59
N LYS A 84 7.56 2.61 18.31
CA LYS A 84 7.22 1.47 17.45
C LYS A 84 7.95 1.65 16.14
N GLU A 85 8.69 0.64 15.68
CA GLU A 85 8.92 0.48 14.25
C GLU A 85 7.55 0.59 13.57
N VAL A 86 7.30 1.72 12.91
CA VAL A 86 6.01 2.02 12.31
C VAL A 86 5.91 1.24 11.00
N HIS A 87 5.73 -0.08 11.10
CA HIS A 87 4.96 -0.81 10.11
C HIS A 87 3.46 -0.58 10.42
N ARG A 88 2.97 0.65 10.23
CA ARG A 88 1.51 0.93 10.19
C ARG A 88 1.04 1.04 8.75
N GLY A 89 1.14 -0.08 8.06
CA GLY A 89 0.58 -0.34 6.75
C GLY A 89 0.59 -1.85 6.51
N CYS A 90 -0.17 -2.33 5.52
CA CYS A 90 0.09 -3.66 4.97
C CYS A 90 1.60 -3.76 4.69
N PRO A 91 2.30 -4.83 5.07
CA PRO A 91 3.73 -5.01 4.75
C PRO A 91 4.01 -4.77 3.26
N GLY A 92 3.03 -5.03 2.40
CA GLY A 92 3.05 -4.72 0.97
C GLY A 92 3.00 -3.24 0.59
N SER A 93 2.93 -2.30 1.52
CA SER A 93 3.02 -0.85 1.23
C SER A 93 4.35 -0.25 1.69
N ALA A 94 5.21 -1.03 2.37
CA ALA A 94 6.53 -0.57 2.74
C ALA A 94 7.41 -0.43 1.48
N SER A 95 7.98 0.75 1.28
CA SER A 95 8.89 0.99 0.17
C SER A 95 10.21 0.26 0.39
N MET A 96 10.59 -0.60 -0.56
CA MET A 96 11.78 -1.42 -0.49
C MET A 96 12.44 -1.53 -1.88
N SER A 97 13.78 -1.57 -1.89
CA SER A 97 14.54 -1.98 -3.07
C SER A 97 14.75 -3.50 -3.04
N ILE A 98 14.52 -4.16 -4.17
CA ILE A 98 14.73 -5.59 -4.33
C ILE A 98 16.16 -5.80 -4.79
N ASN A 99 17.04 -6.23 -3.88
CA ASN A 99 18.40 -6.62 -4.20
C ASN A 99 18.45 -8.14 -4.43
N ARG A 100 18.69 -8.56 -5.68
CA ARG A 100 19.01 -9.96 -5.97
C ARG A 100 20.52 -10.10 -6.01
N ASN A 101 21.09 -10.61 -4.93
CA ASN A 101 22.48 -11.08 -4.97
C ASN A 101 22.57 -12.21 -5.99
N GLN A 102 23.45 -12.07 -6.98
CA GLN A 102 23.73 -13.06 -8.01
C GLN A 102 24.50 -14.28 -7.46
N ASN A 103 23.97 -14.95 -6.44
CA ASN A 103 24.59 -16.15 -5.89
C ASN A 103 23.59 -17.30 -5.86
N SER A 104 23.13 -17.69 -7.06
CA SER A 104 22.41 -18.94 -7.28
C SER A 104 23.41 -20.02 -7.69
N GLN A 105 24.31 -20.40 -6.77
CA GLN A 105 24.77 -21.79 -6.75
C GLN A 105 23.67 -22.57 -6.02
N VAL A 106 22.78 -23.16 -6.81
CA VAL A 106 21.82 -24.14 -6.30
C VAL A 106 22.64 -25.34 -5.83
N HIS A 107 22.80 -25.47 -4.52
CA HIS A 107 23.20 -26.74 -3.93
C HIS A 107 22.06 -27.73 -4.16
N ASP A 108 22.38 -28.71 -5.00
CA ASP A 108 21.63 -29.94 -5.20
C ASP A 108 21.42 -30.68 -3.87
N GLU A 109 20.40 -31.55 -3.87
CA GLU A 109 20.05 -32.57 -2.87
C GLU A 109 19.07 -32.17 -1.75
N HIS A 110 17.79 -32.14 -2.11
CA HIS A 110 16.76 -32.72 -1.25
C HIS A 110 16.10 -33.88 -2.00
N GLU A 111 16.54 -35.10 -1.67
CA GLU A 111 15.87 -36.34 -2.06
C GLU A 111 14.42 -36.33 -1.55
N CYS A 112 13.46 -36.19 -2.46
CA CYS A 112 12.09 -36.62 -2.22
C CYS A 112 11.90 -37.96 -2.93
N GLN A 113 12.14 -39.05 -2.20
CA GLN A 113 11.95 -40.42 -2.69
C GLN A 113 10.46 -40.75 -2.69
N CYS A 114 9.83 -40.65 -3.86
CA CYS A 114 8.54 -41.27 -4.14
C CYS A 114 8.75 -42.33 -5.22
N GLN A 115 8.85 -43.59 -4.79
CA GLN A 115 8.94 -44.75 -5.67
C GLN A 115 7.58 -45.02 -6.34
N GLY A 116 7.58 -45.17 -7.67
CA GLY A 116 6.42 -45.52 -8.47
C GLY A 116 6.80 -46.10 -9.84
N SER A 117 7.11 -47.39 -9.82
CA SER A 117 7.14 -48.42 -10.89
C SER A 117 6.98 -48.05 -12.38
N ASP A 118 8.01 -48.47 -13.13
CA ASP A 118 8.18 -48.77 -14.57
C ASP A 118 6.95 -49.00 -15.47
N SER A 119 6.96 -48.40 -16.68
CA SER A 119 7.26 -49.14 -17.94
C SER A 119 6.87 -48.41 -19.25
N LYS A 120 7.88 -48.29 -20.13
CA LYS A 120 7.88 -48.47 -21.61
C LYS A 120 7.62 -47.30 -22.60
N THR A 121 8.76 -46.87 -23.16
CA THR A 121 9.18 -46.79 -24.59
C THR A 121 8.69 -45.69 -25.55
N MET A 122 9.69 -44.90 -26.02
CA MET A 122 10.02 -44.47 -27.42
C MET A 122 8.96 -43.71 -28.23
N GLU A 123 9.18 -42.59 -28.91
CA GLU A 123 10.35 -41.84 -29.42
C GLU A 123 9.82 -40.44 -29.79
N LYS A 124 10.55 -39.35 -29.48
CA LYS A 124 11.01 -38.34 -30.46
C LYS A 124 11.85 -37.29 -29.74
N GLU A 125 13.10 -37.20 -30.16
CA GLU A 125 14.04 -36.16 -29.77
C GLU A 125 13.60 -34.81 -30.32
N GLU A 126 13.24 -33.89 -29.43
CA GLU A 126 13.59 -32.48 -29.56
C GLU A 126 14.17 -32.06 -28.21
N SER A 127 15.49 -31.92 -28.16
CA SER A 127 16.22 -31.43 -26.98
C SER A 127 15.94 -29.94 -26.79
N PHE A 128 14.75 -29.58 -26.32
CA PHE A 128 14.49 -28.27 -25.75
C PHE A 128 15.03 -28.23 -24.33
N SER A 129 16.33 -27.93 -24.21
CA SER A 129 16.92 -27.41 -22.98
C SER A 129 16.32 -26.01 -22.70
N ASN A 130 15.12 -25.94 -22.14
CA ASN A 130 14.48 -24.67 -21.79
C ASN A 130 13.94 -24.65 -20.35
N ASN A 131 14.62 -25.30 -19.42
CA ASN A 131 14.49 -24.97 -17.99
C ASN A 131 15.36 -23.75 -17.61
N ALA A 132 15.42 -22.74 -18.48
CA ALA A 132 16.02 -21.47 -18.12
C ALA A 132 15.04 -20.72 -17.21
N ILE A 133 15.30 -20.74 -15.90
CA ILE A 133 14.56 -19.94 -14.93
C ILE A 133 14.60 -18.48 -15.39
N VAL A 134 13.44 -17.91 -15.70
CA VAL A 134 13.34 -16.51 -16.11
C VAL A 134 13.45 -15.64 -14.86
N GLU A 135 14.57 -14.95 -14.71
CA GLU A 135 14.73 -13.97 -13.64
C GLU A 135 13.78 -12.78 -13.85
N SER A 136 13.06 -12.41 -12.79
CA SER A 136 12.20 -11.23 -12.82
C SER A 136 13.02 -9.93 -12.84
N GLU A 137 12.60 -8.96 -13.63
CA GLU A 137 13.32 -7.68 -13.80
C GLU A 137 12.86 -6.58 -12.82
N LEU A 138 11.99 -6.91 -11.84
CA LEU A 138 11.47 -5.94 -10.87
C LEU A 138 12.52 -5.60 -9.80
N THR A 139 12.78 -4.31 -9.58
CA THR A 139 13.83 -3.81 -8.67
C THR A 139 13.29 -3.08 -7.44
N GLN A 140 11.99 -2.83 -7.35
CA GLN A 140 11.38 -2.12 -6.22
C GLN A 140 9.97 -2.61 -5.88
N TRP A 141 9.55 -2.32 -4.66
CA TRP A 141 8.20 -2.52 -4.15
C TRP A 141 7.81 -1.33 -3.25
N PRO A 142 6.53 -0.89 -3.17
CA PRO A 142 5.38 -1.33 -3.97
C PRO A 142 5.52 -0.96 -5.44
N ILE A 143 4.53 -1.37 -6.25
CA ILE A 143 4.46 -1.00 -7.68
C ILE A 143 3.15 -0.31 -8.06
N GLN A 144 2.09 -0.40 -7.24
CA GLN A 144 0.82 0.26 -7.52
C GLN A 144 0.96 1.78 -7.35
N ILE A 145 0.61 2.57 -8.36
CA ILE A 145 0.80 4.05 -8.37
C ILE A 145 0.24 4.70 -7.11
N LYS A 146 -0.93 4.24 -6.63
CA LYS A 146 -1.56 4.70 -5.38
C LYS A 146 -0.66 4.53 -4.14
N LEU A 147 0.09 3.43 -4.08
CA LEU A 147 0.91 3.05 -2.95
C LEU A 147 2.35 3.58 -3.06
N MET A 148 2.77 4.02 -4.25
CA MET A 148 4.12 4.54 -4.45
C MET A 148 4.38 5.76 -3.57
N PRO A 149 5.52 5.85 -2.87
CA PRO A 149 5.91 7.09 -2.21
C PRO A 149 6.23 8.16 -3.26
N VAL A 150 6.00 9.43 -2.90
CA VAL A 150 6.36 10.58 -3.75
C VAL A 150 7.88 10.74 -3.86
N LYS A 151 8.63 10.37 -2.81
CA LYS A 151 10.10 10.39 -2.79
C LYS A 151 10.63 9.04 -2.34
N SER A 152 11.67 8.54 -3.01
CA SER A 152 12.35 7.30 -2.67
C SER A 152 13.73 7.23 -3.33
N HIS A 153 14.65 6.50 -2.70
CA HIS A 153 16.01 6.32 -3.22
C HIS A 153 16.05 5.65 -4.61
N PHE A 154 15.10 4.76 -4.91
CA PHE A 154 15.08 4.07 -6.21
C PHE A 154 14.70 4.98 -7.39
N TYR A 155 14.18 6.19 -7.16
CA TYR A 155 13.88 7.14 -8.24
C TYR A 155 15.10 7.94 -8.71
N GLU A 156 16.21 7.92 -7.96
CA GLU A 156 17.37 8.73 -8.31
C GLU A 156 17.97 8.23 -9.62
N ASN A 157 18.03 9.12 -10.63
CA ASN A 157 18.55 8.81 -11.96
C ASN A 157 17.85 7.64 -12.66
N ALA A 158 16.58 7.40 -12.33
CA ALA A 158 15.80 6.24 -12.78
C ALA A 158 15.14 6.45 -14.15
N ASN A 159 14.95 5.36 -14.89
CA ASN A 159 14.00 5.29 -15.99
C ASN A 159 12.66 4.83 -15.40
N LEU A 160 11.60 5.63 -15.54
CA LEU A 160 10.28 5.30 -15.03
C LEU A 160 9.48 4.55 -16.08
N LEU A 161 8.90 3.41 -15.70
CA LEU A 161 7.91 2.67 -16.48
C LEU A 161 6.53 2.87 -15.84
N ILE A 162 5.60 3.46 -16.56
CA ILE A 162 4.19 3.56 -16.18
C ILE A 162 3.41 2.55 -17.03
N ALA A 163 2.78 1.56 -16.40
CA ALA A 163 2.10 0.50 -17.13
C ALA A 163 0.66 0.25 -16.65
N ALA A 164 -0.22 -0.13 -17.58
CA ALA A 164 -1.55 -0.61 -17.22
C ALA A 164 -1.44 -1.98 -16.54
N ASP A 165 -2.26 -2.26 -15.51
CA ASP A 165 -2.22 -3.53 -14.77
C ASP A 165 -2.30 -4.77 -15.68
N CYS A 166 -3.17 -4.73 -16.68
CA CYS A 166 -3.36 -5.83 -17.62
C CYS A 166 -2.23 -5.99 -18.65
N ALA A 167 -1.32 -5.02 -18.79
CA ALA A 167 -0.26 -5.09 -19.80
C ALA A 167 0.74 -6.23 -19.53
N ALA A 168 1.11 -6.44 -18.27
CA ALA A 168 2.05 -7.51 -17.90
C ALA A 168 1.45 -8.92 -18.09
N TYR A 169 0.13 -9.06 -17.94
CA TYR A 169 -0.58 -10.31 -18.18
C TYR A 169 -0.85 -10.54 -19.67
N ALA A 170 -1.05 -9.48 -20.44
CA ALA A 170 -1.29 -9.56 -21.88
C ALA A 170 0.00 -9.80 -22.70
N TYR A 171 1.18 -9.45 -22.15
CA TYR A 171 2.45 -9.53 -22.86
C TYR A 171 3.46 -10.39 -22.10
N GLY A 172 3.65 -11.65 -22.53
CA GLY A 172 4.44 -12.63 -21.77
C GLY A 172 5.90 -12.24 -21.50
N ASN A 173 6.54 -11.45 -22.37
CA ASN A 173 7.94 -11.04 -22.21
C ASN A 173 8.09 -9.66 -21.51
N PHE A 174 7.08 -9.22 -20.75
CA PHE A 174 6.98 -7.85 -20.23
C PHE A 174 8.18 -7.44 -19.36
N HIS A 175 8.70 -8.37 -18.55
CA HIS A 175 9.84 -8.12 -17.70
C HIS A 175 11.07 -7.69 -18.52
N ARG A 176 11.40 -8.43 -19.59
CA ARG A 176 12.60 -8.18 -20.38
C ARG A 176 12.48 -6.96 -21.28
N ASP A 177 11.31 -6.78 -21.91
CA ASP A 177 11.15 -5.75 -22.94
C ASP A 177 10.79 -4.38 -22.37
N PHE A 178 10.08 -4.35 -21.24
CA PHE A 178 9.59 -3.09 -20.66
C PHE A 178 10.16 -2.79 -19.28
N MET A 179 10.27 -3.77 -18.38
CA MET A 179 10.61 -3.56 -16.97
C MET A 179 12.12 -3.44 -16.70
N LYS A 180 12.93 -4.16 -17.48
CA LYS A 180 14.39 -4.20 -17.32
C LYS A 180 15.02 -2.81 -17.23
N ASN A 181 15.82 -2.59 -16.17
CA ASN A 181 16.49 -1.33 -15.86
C ASN A 181 15.56 -0.13 -15.64
N LYS A 182 14.30 -0.37 -15.24
CA LYS A 182 13.32 0.68 -14.97
C LYS A 182 12.66 0.50 -13.60
N VAL A 183 12.29 1.61 -12.99
CA VAL A 183 11.35 1.64 -11.85
C VAL A 183 9.95 1.50 -12.42
N ALA A 184 9.28 0.39 -12.10
CA ALA A 184 7.94 0.08 -12.59
C ALA A 184 6.84 0.57 -11.65
N VAL A 185 5.91 1.35 -12.19
CA VAL A 185 4.66 1.72 -11.54
C VAL A 185 3.48 1.26 -12.41
N ILE A 186 2.46 0.69 -11.78
CA ILE A 186 1.28 0.14 -12.44
C ILE A 186 -0.01 0.74 -11.88
N GLY A 187 -1.04 0.79 -12.72
CA GLY A 187 -2.38 1.13 -12.26
C GLY A 187 -3.44 1.01 -13.36
N CYS A 188 -4.71 0.98 -12.97
CA CYS A 188 -5.84 0.90 -13.88
C CYS A 188 -6.87 2.00 -13.56
N PRO A 189 -6.89 3.12 -14.30
CA PRO A 189 -7.80 4.24 -14.01
C PRO A 189 -9.28 3.85 -13.89
N LYS A 190 -9.70 2.77 -14.57
CA LYS A 190 -11.06 2.24 -14.49
C LYS A 190 -11.37 1.48 -13.20
N LEU A 191 -10.43 0.70 -12.69
CA LEU A 191 -10.63 -0.07 -11.45
C LEU A 191 -10.33 0.78 -10.22
N ASP A 192 -9.44 1.74 -10.40
CA ASP A 192 -8.96 2.59 -9.33
C ASP A 192 -9.83 3.82 -9.07
N ASP A 193 -10.71 4.15 -10.01
CA ASP A 193 -11.61 5.32 -9.96
C ASP A 193 -10.89 6.62 -9.57
N ILE A 194 -9.72 6.83 -10.18
CA ILE A 194 -8.82 7.95 -9.85
C ILE A 194 -8.10 8.47 -11.10
N ASP A 195 -7.75 9.76 -11.08
CA ASP A 195 -6.79 10.36 -11.99
C ASP A 195 -5.37 10.32 -11.39
N TYR A 196 -4.43 9.70 -12.11
CA TYR A 196 -3.05 9.56 -11.66
C TYR A 196 -2.19 10.81 -11.85
N THR A 197 -2.70 11.83 -12.54
CA THR A 197 -1.96 13.03 -12.94
C THR A 197 -1.26 13.70 -11.75
N GLU A 198 -1.99 13.96 -10.66
CA GLU A 198 -1.41 14.64 -9.49
C GLU A 198 -0.27 13.82 -8.87
N LYS A 199 -0.51 12.52 -8.61
CA LYS A 199 0.47 11.64 -7.98
C LYS A 199 1.74 11.48 -8.83
N LEU A 200 1.57 11.25 -10.14
CA LEU A 200 2.69 11.09 -11.06
C LEU A 200 3.43 12.42 -11.24
N THR A 201 2.74 13.56 -11.25
CA THR A 201 3.35 14.89 -11.29
C THR A 201 4.27 15.06 -10.09
N GLU A 202 3.78 14.75 -8.89
CA GLU A 202 4.55 14.88 -7.65
C GLU A 202 5.77 13.96 -7.64
N ILE A 203 5.64 12.70 -8.09
CA ILE A 203 6.78 11.78 -8.23
C ILE A 203 7.82 12.33 -9.20
N ILE A 204 7.40 12.80 -10.38
CA ILE A 204 8.36 13.29 -11.39
C ILE A 204 9.00 14.60 -10.95
N ARG A 205 8.23 15.52 -10.36
CA ARG A 205 8.70 16.84 -9.91
C ARG A 205 9.73 16.76 -8.79
N HIS A 206 9.59 15.77 -7.90
CA HIS A 206 10.40 15.67 -6.70
C HIS A 206 11.60 14.71 -6.80
N ASN A 207 11.79 14.05 -7.94
CA ASN A 207 12.91 13.12 -8.15
C ASN A 207 13.59 13.35 -9.50
N ASN A 208 14.82 12.88 -9.63
CA ASN A 208 15.61 13.00 -10.85
C ASN A 208 15.33 11.84 -11.82
N ILE A 209 14.21 11.92 -12.55
CA ILE A 209 13.78 10.90 -13.52
C ILE A 209 14.40 11.18 -14.89
N LYS A 210 15.13 10.20 -15.45
CA LYS A 210 15.80 10.31 -16.75
C LYS A 210 14.87 10.16 -17.95
N SER A 211 13.91 9.25 -17.85
CA SER A 211 12.98 8.95 -18.94
C SER A 211 11.68 8.38 -18.41
N VAL A 212 10.61 8.53 -19.18
CA VAL A 212 9.30 7.95 -18.90
C VAL A 212 8.88 7.08 -20.08
N THR A 213 8.61 5.81 -19.81
CA THR A 213 7.99 4.87 -20.76
C THR A 213 6.56 4.61 -20.32
N ILE A 214 5.59 4.72 -21.24
CA ILE A 214 4.19 4.39 -20.95
C ILE A 214 3.80 3.14 -21.74
N VAL A 215 3.35 2.10 -21.05
CA VAL A 215 2.79 0.88 -21.66
C VAL A 215 1.31 0.80 -21.34
N ARG A 216 0.47 0.78 -22.36
CA ARG A 216 -0.98 0.69 -22.20
C ARG A 216 -1.61 -0.30 -23.15
N MET A 217 -2.80 -0.75 -22.78
CA MET A 217 -3.67 -1.49 -23.70
C MET A 217 -4.33 -0.53 -24.69
N GLN A 218 -4.64 -1.01 -25.89
CA GLN A 218 -5.39 -0.28 -26.92
C GLN A 218 -6.90 -0.29 -26.61
N VAL A 219 -7.27 0.24 -25.45
CA VAL A 219 -8.66 0.33 -24.98
C VAL A 219 -8.94 1.71 -24.39
N PRO A 220 -10.18 2.22 -24.45
CA PRO A 220 -10.50 3.57 -24.00
C PRO A 220 -10.17 3.83 -22.51
N CYS A 221 -10.32 2.82 -21.65
CA CYS A 221 -10.06 2.97 -20.22
C CYS A 221 -8.59 3.27 -19.88
N CYS A 222 -7.64 2.92 -20.75
CA CYS A 222 -6.23 3.24 -20.56
C CYS A 222 -5.86 4.66 -21.02
N GLY A 223 -6.80 5.43 -21.60
CA GLY A 223 -6.56 6.80 -22.04
C GLY A 223 -6.17 7.74 -20.89
N GLY A 224 -6.74 7.53 -19.69
CA GLY A 224 -6.40 8.29 -18.49
C GLY A 224 -4.93 8.11 -18.07
N LEU A 225 -4.41 6.88 -18.17
CA LEU A 225 -3.03 6.57 -17.82
C LEU A 225 -2.02 7.25 -18.76
N GLU A 226 -2.33 7.30 -20.07
CA GLU A 226 -1.47 8.00 -21.03
C GLU A 226 -1.44 9.51 -20.76
N ARG A 227 -2.60 10.14 -20.55
CA ARG A 227 -2.68 11.57 -20.24
C ARG A 227 -1.91 11.89 -18.95
N ALA A 228 -2.15 11.09 -17.91
CA ALA A 228 -1.47 11.21 -16.64
C ALA A 228 0.03 10.92 -16.70
N GLY A 229 0.57 10.33 -17.78
CA GLY A 229 2.02 10.16 -17.96
C GLY A 229 2.67 11.19 -18.88
N LYS A 230 1.88 11.96 -19.63
CA LYS A 230 2.32 12.99 -20.61
C LYS A 230 2.27 14.43 -20.10
N MET A 231 1.91 14.57 -18.82
CA MET A 231 1.65 15.80 -18.05
C MET A 231 2.49 17.00 -18.47
#